data_AF-A0A6G1B9C6-F1
#
_entry.id   AF-A0A6G1B9C6-F1
#
_cell.length_a   1.000
_cell.length_b   1.000
_cell.length_c   1.000
_cell.angle_alpha   90.00
_cell.angle_beta   90.00
_cell.angle_gamma   90.00
#
_symmetry.space_group_name_H-M   'P 1'
#
loop_
_entity.id
_entity.type
_entity.pdbx_description
1 polymer ?
#
loop_
_entity_poly.entity_id
_entity_poly.type
_entity_poly.pdbx_seq_one_letter_code
_entity_poly.pdbx_strand_id
1 'polypeptide(L)'
;MVAEKETLSLNKCPDKMPKRTKLLAQQPLPAHQPHPLVSEGFTVKAMMKNSVVRGPPAAGAFKERPTKPTVFRKFYERGDFPIALEHDSKGNKIAWKV
;
A
#
# COMPACT_ATOMS: atom_id res chain seq x y z
N MET A 1 17.22 -48.43 -62.07
CA MET A 1 16.32 -48.44 -63.23
C MET A 1 16.05 -47.00 -63.60
N VAL A 2 16.29 -46.67 -64.88
CA VAL A 2 15.61 -45.66 -65.72
C VAL A 2 15.81 -44.18 -65.29
N ALA A 3 16.58 -43.38 -66.04
CA ALA A 3 16.19 -42.55 -67.20
C ALA A 3 15.09 -41.50 -66.80
N GLU A 4 15.11 -40.22 -67.17
CA GLU A 4 15.35 -39.61 -68.47
C GLU A 4 15.76 -38.12 -68.32
N LYS A 5 16.45 -37.61 -69.34
CA LYS A 5 16.55 -36.18 -69.66
C LYS A 5 15.25 -35.76 -70.36
N GLU A 6 14.77 -34.52 -70.18
CA GLU A 6 14.12 -33.64 -71.19
C GLU A 6 13.77 -32.29 -70.51
N THR A 7 14.46 -31.17 -70.80
CA THR A 7 14.21 -30.07 -71.78
C THR A 7 13.38 -28.87 -71.26
N LEU A 8 13.84 -27.65 -71.65
CA LEU A 8 13.09 -26.36 -71.78
C LEU A 8 12.72 -25.66 -70.45
N SER A 9 12.75 -24.33 -70.25
CA SER A 9 12.87 -23.16 -71.12
C SER A 9 13.19 -21.95 -70.23
N LEU A 10 13.95 -21.00 -70.79
CA LEU A 10 14.27 -19.67 -70.29
C LEU A 10 13.00 -18.87 -69.90
N ASN A 11 13.05 -18.09 -68.81
CA ASN A 11 12.87 -16.61 -68.78
C ASN A 11 12.35 -16.03 -67.44
N LYS A 12 12.95 -14.89 -67.08
CA LYS A 12 12.53 -13.82 -66.17
C LYS A 12 12.93 -13.95 -64.67
N CYS A 13 14.07 -13.34 -64.34
CA CYS A 13 14.43 -12.94 -62.98
C CYS A 13 13.63 -11.68 -62.58
N PRO A 14 12.93 -11.68 -61.43
CA PRO A 14 12.67 -10.44 -60.72
C PRO A 14 13.86 -10.13 -59.80
N ASP A 15 14.63 -9.13 -60.23
CA ASP A 15 15.64 -8.46 -59.43
C ASP A 15 14.96 -7.77 -58.24
N LYS A 16 15.12 -8.34 -57.03
CA LYS A 16 15.01 -7.61 -55.76
C LYS A 16 15.58 -8.48 -54.64
N MET A 17 16.84 -8.23 -54.32
CA MET A 17 17.46 -8.71 -53.09
C MET A 17 16.60 -8.28 -51.88
N PRO A 18 16.40 -9.13 -50.86
CA PRO A 18 15.86 -8.67 -49.59
C PRO A 18 16.84 -7.64 -49.04
N LYS A 19 16.38 -6.39 -48.91
CA LYS A 19 17.13 -5.34 -48.23
C LYS A 19 17.50 -5.89 -46.86
N ARG A 20 18.79 -5.99 -46.56
CA ARG A 20 19.32 -6.33 -45.25
C ARG A 20 18.64 -5.42 -44.23
N THR A 21 17.62 -5.93 -43.55
CA THR A 21 17.00 -5.26 -42.42
C THR A 21 18.12 -5.07 -41.43
N LYS A 22 18.59 -3.83 -41.27
CA LYS A 22 19.51 -3.54 -40.18
C LYS A 22 18.79 -3.96 -38.92
N LEU A 23 19.37 -4.90 -38.18
CA LEU A 23 18.96 -5.14 -36.80
C LEU A 23 19.06 -3.78 -36.13
N LEU A 24 17.91 -3.19 -35.81
CA LEU A 24 17.83 -1.99 -35.01
C LEU A 24 18.65 -2.28 -33.76
N ALA A 25 19.61 -1.40 -33.44
CA ALA A 25 20.36 -1.50 -32.20
C ALA A 25 19.34 -1.70 -31.07
N GLN A 26 19.48 -2.79 -30.32
CA GLN A 26 18.61 -3.04 -29.17
C GLN A 26 18.65 -1.78 -28.30
N GLN A 27 17.48 -1.18 -28.05
CA GLN A 27 17.42 -0.10 -27.09
C GLN A 27 17.95 -0.64 -25.75
N PRO A 28 18.82 0.12 -25.04
CA PRO A 28 19.25 -0.30 -23.71
C PRO A 28 18.02 -0.55 -22.85
N LEU A 29 17.97 -1.71 -22.19
CA LEU A 29 16.94 -1.99 -21.20
C LEU A 29 16.90 -0.84 -20.17
N PRO A 30 15.72 -0.39 -19.72
CA PRO A 30 15.64 0.66 -18.72
C PRO A 30 16.45 0.23 -17.48
N ALA A 31 17.43 1.05 -17.10
CA ALA A 31 18.23 0.81 -15.92
C ALA A 31 17.29 0.67 -14.71
N HIS A 32 17.31 -0.49 -14.05
CA HIS A 32 16.53 -0.74 -12.85
C HIS A 32 17.01 0.24 -11.77
N GLN A 33 16.22 1.28 -11.50
CA GLN A 33 16.52 2.23 -10.44
C GLN A 33 16.57 1.46 -9.11
N PRO A 34 17.65 1.57 -8.32
CA PRO A 34 17.72 0.88 -7.04
C PRO A 34 16.63 1.46 -6.13
N HIS A 35 15.65 0.63 -5.79
CA HIS A 35 14.63 0.99 -4.80
C HIS A 35 15.33 1.22 -3.45
N PRO A 36 14.98 2.29 -2.71
CA PRO A 36 15.60 2.56 -1.41
C PRO A 36 15.35 1.39 -0.45
N LEU A 37 16.41 0.93 0.21
CA LEU A 37 16.35 -0.11 1.23
C LEU A 37 15.72 0.48 2.49
N VAL A 38 14.51 0.05 2.82
CA VAL A 38 13.87 0.49 4.05
C VAL A 38 14.45 -0.28 5.24
N SER A 39 14.87 0.44 6.29
CA SER A 39 15.49 -0.12 7.49
C SER A 39 14.88 0.44 8.77
N GLU A 40 14.98 -0.33 9.85
CA GLU A 40 14.67 0.16 11.19
C GLU A 40 15.79 1.05 11.73
N GLY A 41 15.42 1.97 12.62
CA GLY A 41 16.38 2.83 13.31
C GLY A 41 17.43 2.03 14.08
N PHE A 42 18.62 2.61 14.23
CA PHE A 42 19.73 2.03 15.01
C PHE A 42 20.26 0.67 14.51
N THR A 43 20.01 0.32 13.24
CA THR A 43 20.56 -0.90 12.61
C THR A 43 21.75 -0.59 11.70
N VAL A 44 22.64 -1.56 11.47
CA VAL A 44 23.76 -1.41 10.51
C VAL A 44 23.24 -1.09 9.09
N LYS A 45 22.06 -1.63 8.73
CA LYS A 45 21.40 -1.37 7.45
C LYS A 45 20.97 0.09 7.28
N ALA A 46 20.67 0.79 8.38
CA ALA A 46 20.36 2.22 8.37
C ALA A 46 21.58 3.09 8.04
N MET A 47 22.80 2.56 8.16
CA MET A 47 24.04 3.26 7.79
C MET A 47 24.49 2.96 6.35
N MET A 48 23.79 2.05 5.64
CA MET A 48 24.13 1.67 4.27
C MET A 48 23.67 2.73 3.26
N LYS A 49 24.38 2.82 2.13
CA LYS A 49 23.98 3.66 0.99
C LYS A 49 22.61 3.23 0.47
N ASN A 50 21.80 4.19 0.03
CA ASN A 50 20.45 3.97 -0.48
C ASN A 50 19.47 3.40 0.55
N SER A 51 19.77 3.52 1.86
CA SER A 51 18.84 3.13 2.92
C SER A 51 17.98 4.31 3.39
N VAL A 52 16.73 4.03 3.74
CA VAL A 52 15.77 4.98 4.33
C VAL A 52 15.31 4.41 5.67
N VAL A 53 15.44 5.19 6.72
CA VAL A 53 15.05 4.79 8.08
C VAL A 53 13.57 5.04 8.30
N ARG A 54 12.85 4.05 8.83
CA ARG A 54 11.47 4.23 9.29
C ARG A 54 11.43 5.25 10.44
N GLY A 55 10.50 6.19 10.36
CA GLY A 55 10.23 7.13 11.46
C GLY A 55 9.73 6.40 12.71
N PRO A 56 9.78 7.05 13.88
CA PRO A 56 9.27 6.47 15.12
C PRO A 56 7.78 6.12 15.00
N PRO A 57 7.30 5.11 15.75
CA PRO A 57 5.88 4.75 15.73
C PRO A 57 5.03 5.93 16.21
N ALA A 58 3.81 6.02 15.68
CA ALA A 58 2.87 7.04 16.11
C ALA A 58 2.59 6.91 17.61
N ALA A 59 2.84 7.97 18.37
CA ALA A 59 2.65 7.98 19.82
C ALA A 59 1.19 7.76 20.26
N GLY A 60 0.23 8.00 19.37
CA GLY A 60 -1.20 7.81 19.65
C GLY A 60 -1.76 8.76 20.71
N ALA A 61 -1.15 9.95 20.89
CA ALA A 61 -1.54 10.91 21.93
C ALA A 61 -3.01 11.33 21.85
N PHE A 62 -3.55 11.47 20.64
CA PHE A 62 -4.95 11.84 20.37
C PHE A 62 -5.86 10.64 20.11
N LYS A 63 -5.33 9.40 20.20
CA LYS A 63 -6.15 8.22 20.03
C LYS A 63 -7.04 8.08 21.26
N GLU A 64 -8.36 8.10 21.05
CA GLU A 64 -9.32 7.89 22.11
C GLU A 64 -9.04 6.55 22.80
N ARG A 65 -9.07 6.57 24.14
CA ARG A 65 -8.87 5.38 24.96
C ARG A 65 -10.23 4.90 25.43
N PRO A 66 -10.50 3.57 25.40
CA PRO A 66 -11.74 3.05 25.94
C PRO A 66 -11.87 3.41 27.42
N THR A 67 -13.05 3.91 27.82
CA THR A 67 -13.32 4.30 29.20
C THR A 67 -13.53 3.06 30.07
N LYS A 68 -12.89 3.03 31.24
CA LYS A 68 -13.10 1.97 32.23
C LYS A 68 -14.45 2.18 32.94
N PRO A 69 -15.10 1.11 33.44
CA PRO A 69 -16.28 1.24 34.30
C PRO A 69 -15.98 2.17 35.49
N THR A 70 -16.81 3.20 35.67
CA THR A 70 -16.61 4.18 36.74
C THR A 70 -17.29 3.71 38.03
N VAL A 71 -16.70 4.07 39.16
CA VAL A 71 -17.29 3.84 40.48
C VAL A 71 -18.57 4.66 40.65
N PHE A 72 -18.66 5.84 40.02
CA PHE A 72 -19.87 6.65 39.95
C PHE A 72 -21.06 5.84 39.40
N ARG A 73 -20.86 5.13 38.28
CA ARG A 73 -21.93 4.31 37.70
C ARG A 73 -22.42 3.21 38.64
N LYS A 74 -21.51 2.57 39.36
CA LYS A 74 -21.86 1.55 40.38
C LYS A 74 -22.68 2.13 41.54
N PHE A 75 -22.28 3.30 42.05
CA PHE A 75 -23.00 3.97 43.14
C PHE A 75 -24.35 4.54 42.69
N TYR A 76 -24.44 5.03 41.45
CA TYR A 76 -25.67 5.51 40.85
C TYR A 76 -26.69 4.37 40.68
N GLU A 77 -26.28 3.24 40.11
CA GLU A 77 -27.14 2.06 39.93
C GLU A 77 -27.61 1.46 41.27
N ARG A 78 -26.79 1.57 42.33
CA ARG A 78 -27.16 1.17 43.69
C ARG A 78 -28.09 2.14 44.42
N GLY A 79 -28.16 3.40 43.99
CA GLY A 79 -28.93 4.46 44.66
C GLY A 79 -28.26 5.04 45.93
N ASP A 80 -26.93 4.97 46.02
CA ASP A 80 -26.16 5.48 47.18
C ASP A 80 -26.06 7.02 47.18
N PHE A 81 -26.18 7.64 46.00
CA PHE A 81 -26.11 9.09 45.88
C PHE A 81 -27.46 9.76 46.14
N PRO A 82 -27.50 10.88 46.88
CA PRO A 82 -28.69 11.71 47.07
C PRO A 82 -29.04 12.55 45.83
N ILE A 83 -29.01 11.94 44.64
CA ILE A 83 -29.24 12.60 43.35
C ILE A 83 -30.32 11.84 42.60
N ALA A 84 -31.36 12.53 42.18
CA ALA A 84 -32.40 12.01 41.30
C ALA A 84 -32.50 12.87 40.02
N LEU A 85 -32.95 12.25 38.94
CA LEU A 85 -33.23 12.95 37.69
C LEU A 85 -34.69 13.41 37.71
N GLU A 86 -34.90 14.72 37.66
CA GLU A 86 -36.22 15.36 37.60
C GLU A 86 -36.64 15.51 36.14
N HIS A 87 -37.80 14.94 35.79
CA HIS A 87 -38.41 15.09 34.48
C HIS A 87 -39.45 16.24 34.54
N ASP A 88 -39.04 17.44 34.15
CA ASP A 88 -39.95 18.56 33.92
C ASP A 88 -40.21 18.74 32.41
N SER A 89 -41.35 19.33 32.06
CA SER A 89 -41.76 19.67 30.69
C SER A 89 -40.79 20.63 30.01
N LYS A 90 -40.03 21.40 30.80
CA LYS A 90 -39.03 22.38 30.34
C LYS A 90 -37.64 21.77 30.14
N GLY A 91 -37.43 20.51 30.52
CA GLY A 91 -36.16 19.78 30.39
C GLY A 91 -35.77 19.02 31.65
N ASN A 92 -34.66 18.28 31.54
CA ASN A 92 -34.16 17.43 32.61
C ASN A 92 -33.32 18.24 33.61
N LYS A 93 -33.68 18.16 34.90
CA LYS A 93 -32.95 18.78 35.99
C LYS A 93 -32.46 17.73 36.98
N ILE A 94 -31.49 18.10 37.81
CA ILE A 94 -31.08 17.26 38.94
C ILE A 94 -31.82 17.74 40.20
N ALA A 95 -32.43 16.80 40.90
CA ALA A 95 -32.98 17.04 42.23
C ALA A 95 -32.01 16.47 43.27
N TRP A 96 -31.66 17.30 44.25
CA TRP A 96 -30.88 16.88 45.41
C TRP A 96 -31.83 16.37 46.48
N LYS A 97 -31.64 15.13 46.92
CA LYS A 97 -32.45 14.51 47.97
C LYS A 97 -31.74 14.71 49.31
N VAL A 98 -32.19 15.66 50.12
CA VAL A 98 -31.67 15.91 51.47
C VAL A 98 -32.02 14.78 52.41
#